data_AF-A0A4Q5P8D0-F1
#
_entry.id   AF-A0A4Q5P8D0-F1
#
_cell.length_a   1.000
_cell.length_b   1.000
_cell.length_c   1.000
_cell.angle_alpha   90.00
_cell.angle_beta   90.00
_cell.angle_gamma   90.00
#
_symmetry.space_group_name_H-M   'P 1'
#
loop_
_entity.id
_entity.type
_entity.pdbx_description
1 polymer ?
#
loop_
_entity_poly.entity_id
_entity_poly.type
_entity_poly.pdbx_seq_one_letter_code
_entity_poly.pdbx_strand_id
1 'polypeptide(L)'
;MARATPISKYRNIGISAHIDAGKTTTTERILFYTGVNHKIGEVHDGAATMDWMEQEQERGITITSAATTCFWKGMAGNFDEHRINIIDTPGHVDFTIEVERSMRVLDGAVMVYDAVGGVQPQSETVWRQANKYKVPRLAFVNKMDRTGADFLRVRQMMIDRLKANPVA
;
A
#
# COMPACT_ATOMS: atom_id res chain seq x y z
N MET A 1 8.83 -5.85 29.05
CA MET A 1 8.14 -7.11 28.69
C MET A 1 8.92 -7.78 27.57
N ALA A 2 9.12 -9.10 27.64
CA ALA A 2 9.72 -9.85 26.54
C ALA A 2 8.77 -9.84 25.32
N ARG A 3 9.31 -9.71 24.10
CA ARG A 3 8.51 -9.74 22.87
C ARG A 3 7.91 -11.13 22.69
N ALA A 4 6.59 -11.21 22.49
CA ALA A 4 5.89 -12.47 22.21
C ALA A 4 6.19 -13.02 20.80
N THR A 5 6.34 -12.13 19.81
CA THR A 5 6.68 -12.49 18.44
C THR A 5 8.18 -12.30 18.20
N PRO A 6 8.91 -13.27 17.63
CA PRO A 6 10.31 -13.12 17.23
C PRO A 6 10.48 -12.01 16.19
N ILE A 7 11.58 -11.25 16.24
CA ILE A 7 11.82 -10.13 15.29
C ILE A 7 11.85 -10.58 13.83
N SER A 8 12.32 -11.81 13.56
CA SER A 8 12.33 -12.41 12.22
C SER A 8 10.92 -12.62 11.63
N LYS A 9 9.87 -12.57 12.46
CA LYS A 9 8.47 -12.66 12.05
C LYS A 9 7.76 -11.31 11.99
N TYR A 10 8.49 -10.20 12.19
CA TYR A 10 7.97 -8.85 11.95
C TYR A 10 8.06 -8.48 10.48
N ARG A 11 7.05 -7.78 9.99
CA ARG A 11 7.04 -7.16 8.66
C ARG A 11 6.57 -5.71 8.82
N ASN A 12 7.47 -4.75 8.72
CA ASN A 12 7.10 -3.34 8.67
C ASN A 12 6.94 -2.94 7.20
N ILE A 13 5.70 -2.82 6.73
CA ILE A 13 5.39 -2.56 5.31
C ILE A 13 4.64 -1.25 5.12
N GLY A 14 4.98 -0.53 4.06
CA GLY A 14 4.21 0.62 3.60
C GLY A 14 3.33 0.26 2.43
N ILE A 15 2.10 0.78 2.40
CA ILE A 15 1.27 0.75 1.19
C ILE A 15 1.35 2.13 0.55
N SER A 16 1.77 2.20 -0.71
CA SER A 16 1.97 3.47 -1.40
C SER A 16 1.50 3.40 -2.84
N ALA A 17 0.90 4.49 -3.32
CA ALA A 17 0.27 4.53 -4.64
C ALA A 17 0.10 5.99 -5.09
N HIS A 18 -0.24 6.19 -6.36
CA HIS A 18 -0.83 7.46 -6.78
C HIS A 18 -2.30 7.57 -6.30
N ILE A 19 -2.87 8.76 -6.37
CA ILE A 19 -4.28 9.03 -6.03
C ILE A 19 -5.18 8.09 -6.84
N ASP A 20 -6.25 7.61 -6.22
CA ASP A 20 -7.24 6.70 -6.83
C ASP A 20 -6.74 5.33 -7.29
N ALA A 21 -5.48 4.94 -7.03
CA ALA A 21 -5.02 3.57 -7.31
C ALA A 21 -5.62 2.51 -6.37
N GLY A 22 -6.39 2.92 -5.35
CA GLY A 22 -7.04 2.03 -4.39
C GLY A 22 -6.13 1.58 -3.23
N LYS A 23 -5.21 2.45 -2.81
CA LYS A 23 -4.26 2.22 -1.71
C LYS A 23 -4.99 1.90 -0.38
N THR A 24 -5.85 2.81 0.09
CA THR A 24 -6.60 2.66 1.34
C THR A 24 -7.55 1.46 1.27
N THR A 25 -8.24 1.28 0.13
CA THR A 25 -9.09 0.10 -0.09
C THR A 25 -8.30 -1.19 0.03
N THR A 26 -7.07 -1.23 -0.50
CA THR A 26 -6.18 -2.39 -0.37
C THR A 26 -5.80 -2.63 1.10
N THR A 27 -5.46 -1.57 1.84
CA THR A 27 -5.17 -1.64 3.28
C THR A 27 -6.36 -2.20 4.06
N GLU A 28 -7.57 -1.68 3.87
CA GLU A 28 -8.79 -2.16 4.52
C GLU A 28 -9.06 -3.65 4.23
N ARG A 29 -8.81 -4.11 2.99
CA ARG A 29 -8.93 -5.54 2.65
C ARG A 29 -7.91 -6.40 3.37
N ILE A 30 -6.68 -5.92 3.56
CA ILE A 30 -5.68 -6.63 4.37
C ILE A 30 -6.18 -6.77 5.81
N LEU A 31 -6.74 -5.72 6.40
CA LEU A 31 -7.28 -5.76 7.77
C LEU A 31 -8.48 -6.70 7.89
N PHE A 32 -9.34 -6.74 6.88
CA PHE A 32 -10.45 -7.67 6.84
C PHE A 32 -9.96 -9.12 6.77
N TYR A 33 -9.06 -9.45 5.85
CA TYR A 33 -8.58 -10.83 5.68
C TYR A 33 -7.74 -11.32 6.87
N THR A 34 -7.08 -10.41 7.59
CA THR A 34 -6.35 -10.74 8.82
C THR A 34 -7.25 -10.78 10.07
N GLY A 35 -8.54 -10.50 9.92
CA GLY A 35 -9.52 -10.57 11.01
C GLY A 35 -9.47 -9.39 11.99
N VAL A 36 -8.74 -8.32 11.66
CA VAL A 36 -8.73 -7.08 12.46
C VAL A 36 -10.03 -6.31 12.30
N ASN A 37 -10.52 -6.20 11.05
CA ASN A 37 -11.81 -5.58 10.74
C ASN A 37 -12.83 -6.65 10.38
N HIS A 38 -14.04 -6.57 10.96
CA HIS A 38 -15.14 -7.52 10.70
C HIS A 38 -16.18 -6.99 9.70
N LYS A 39 -15.99 -5.77 9.21
CA LYS A 39 -16.81 -5.15 8.16
C LYS A 39 -15.93 -4.73 7.01
N ILE A 40 -16.38 -5.01 5.80
CA ILE A 40 -15.83 -4.43 4.58
C ILE A 40 -16.57 -3.10 4.38
N GLY A 41 -15.95 -1.99 4.76
CA GLY A 41 -16.42 -0.67 4.35
C GLY A 41 -15.89 -0.36 2.95
N GLU A 42 -16.73 0.17 2.06
CA GLU A 42 -16.20 0.91 0.91
C GLU A 42 -15.77 2.29 1.39
N VAL A 43 -14.56 2.71 1.00
CA VAL A 43 -13.98 4.02 1.38
C VAL A 43 -14.90 5.17 0.95
N HIS A 44 -15.71 4.96 -0.09
CA HIS A 44 -16.67 5.92 -0.61
C HIS A 44 -17.89 6.18 0.30
N ASP A 45 -18.19 5.30 1.26
CA ASP A 45 -19.30 5.47 2.20
C ASP A 45 -18.86 6.16 3.52
N GLY A 46 -17.64 6.71 3.58
CA GLY A 46 -17.11 7.39 4.77
C GLY A 46 -16.78 6.45 5.94
N ALA A 47 -16.76 5.14 5.72
CA ALA A 47 -16.57 4.12 6.75
C ALA A 47 -15.14 3.54 6.83
N ALA A 48 -14.16 4.15 6.15
CA ALA A 48 -12.78 3.68 6.20
C ALA A 48 -12.18 3.91 7.59
N THR A 49 -11.59 2.87 8.18
CA THR A 49 -11.02 2.93 9.53
C THR A 49 -9.71 3.72 9.54
N MET A 50 -9.01 3.75 8.40
CA MET A 50 -7.70 4.38 8.25
C MET A 50 -7.76 5.89 7.95
N ASP A 51 -8.81 6.36 7.25
CA ASP A 51 -9.04 7.78 6.97
C ASP A 51 -9.94 8.36 8.09
N TRP A 52 -9.33 8.64 9.25
CA TRP A 52 -10.04 9.03 10.47
C TRP A 52 -10.32 10.54 10.55
N MET A 53 -9.63 11.37 9.75
CA MET A 53 -9.89 12.80 9.70
C MET A 53 -11.14 13.08 8.85
N GLU A 54 -12.01 13.96 9.33
CA GLU A 54 -13.22 14.39 8.59
C GLU A 54 -12.87 14.91 7.18
N GLN A 55 -11.75 15.62 7.05
CA GLN A 55 -11.23 16.12 5.77
C GLN A 55 -10.75 15.02 4.81
N GLU A 56 -10.23 13.90 5.34
CA GLU A 56 -9.85 12.74 4.53
C GLU A 56 -11.10 12.05 3.98
N GLN A 57 -12.13 11.90 4.82
CA GLN A 57 -13.42 11.31 4.46
C GLN A 57 -14.19 12.17 3.44
N GLU A 58 -14.26 13.49 3.66
CA GLU A 58 -14.92 14.43 2.74
C GLU A 58 -14.30 14.44 1.34
N ARG A 59 -12.97 14.30 1.26
CA ARG A 59 -12.21 14.42 0.01
C ARG A 59 -11.86 13.08 -0.64
N GLY A 60 -12.08 11.97 0.07
CA GLY A 60 -11.69 10.64 -0.40
C GLY A 60 -10.18 10.46 -0.62
N ILE A 61 -9.35 11.17 0.15
CA ILE A 61 -7.88 11.10 0.05
C ILE A 61 -7.25 10.84 1.41
N THR A 62 -6.15 10.08 1.43
CA THR A 62 -5.29 9.93 2.61
C THR A 62 -4.35 11.13 2.74
N ILE A 63 -4.42 11.85 3.85
CA ILE A 63 -3.62 13.03 4.18
C ILE A 63 -2.51 12.66 5.17
N THR A 64 -2.83 11.86 6.19
CA THR A 64 -1.90 11.45 7.25
C THR A 64 -1.56 9.97 7.18
N SER A 65 -0.32 9.65 7.58
CA SER A 65 0.10 8.25 7.62
C SER A 65 -0.53 7.55 8.82
N ALA A 66 -1.30 6.49 8.59
CA ALA A 66 -1.90 5.68 9.65
C ALA A 66 -1.13 4.37 9.82
N ALA A 67 -0.80 4.02 11.07
CA ALA A 67 -0.09 2.79 11.41
C ALA A 67 -1.04 1.80 12.10
N THR A 68 -1.11 0.58 11.59
CA THR A 68 -1.92 -0.48 12.21
C THR A 68 -1.18 -1.82 12.23
N THR A 69 -1.55 -2.70 13.16
CA THR A 69 -0.92 -4.02 13.30
C THR A 69 -1.93 -5.11 13.01
N CYS A 70 -1.55 -6.09 12.20
CA CYS A 70 -2.31 -7.32 12.00
C CYS A 70 -1.42 -8.57 12.09
N PHE A 71 -2.04 -9.73 12.16
CA PHE A 71 -1.35 -11.03 12.23
C PHE A 71 -1.77 -11.91 11.06
N TRP A 72 -0.80 -12.59 10.44
CA TRP A 72 -1.04 -13.35 9.22
C TRP A 72 -0.32 -14.69 9.21
N LYS A 73 -1.06 -15.77 8.89
CA LYS A 73 -0.57 -17.14 8.75
C LYS A 73 -0.55 -17.62 7.28
N GLY A 74 -0.80 -16.71 6.34
CA GLY A 74 -1.09 -17.06 4.95
C GLY A 74 -2.56 -17.44 4.74
N MET A 75 -3.06 -17.29 3.50
CA MET A 75 -4.45 -17.60 3.17
C MET A 75 -4.78 -19.09 3.43
N ALA A 76 -3.82 -19.98 3.19
CA ALA A 76 -3.94 -21.41 3.45
C ALA A 76 -3.54 -21.81 4.87
N GLY A 77 -3.16 -20.86 5.74
CA GLY A 77 -2.65 -21.15 7.08
C GLY A 77 -1.32 -21.92 7.10
N ASN A 78 -0.59 -21.92 5.99
CA ASN A 78 0.62 -22.71 5.79
C ASN A 78 1.92 -22.01 6.22
N PHE A 79 1.83 -20.80 6.76
CA PHE A 79 2.96 -20.09 7.36
C PHE A 79 2.78 -19.97 8.86
N ASP A 80 3.91 -19.88 9.55
CA ASP A 80 3.94 -19.37 10.91
C ASP A 80 3.25 -18.00 10.99
N GLU A 81 2.71 -17.68 12.16
CA GLU A 81 2.11 -16.37 12.39
C GLU A 81 3.15 -15.26 12.31
N HIS A 82 2.94 -14.34 11.38
CA HIS A 82 3.74 -13.13 11.21
C HIS A 82 2.98 -11.93 11.77
N ARG A 83 3.70 -11.04 12.43
CA ARG A 83 3.19 -9.72 12.83
C ARG A 83 3.50 -8.73 11.72
N ILE A 84 2.48 -8.12 11.16
CA ILE A 84 2.59 -7.13 10.10
C ILE A 84 2.21 -5.78 10.68
N ASN A 85 3.13 -4.81 10.62
CA ASN A 85 2.85 -3.42 10.91
C ASN A 85 2.73 -2.69 9.58
N ILE A 86 1.54 -2.19 9.28
CA ILE A 86 1.22 -1.51 8.03
C ILE A 86 1.25 -0.01 8.27
N ILE A 87 1.97 0.72 7.43
CA ILE A 87 1.91 2.19 7.34
C ILE A 87 1.21 2.54 6.03
N ASP A 88 -0.01 3.07 6.12
CA ASP A 88 -0.69 3.58 4.95
C ASP A 88 -0.17 4.98 4.62
N THR A 89 0.36 5.19 3.43
CA THR A 89 1.07 6.44 3.08
C THR A 89 0.23 7.36 2.18
N PRO A 90 0.33 8.69 2.28
CA PRO A 90 -0.38 9.59 1.37
C PRO A 90 -0.02 9.32 -0.10
N GLY A 91 -1.02 9.39 -0.99
CA GLY A 91 -0.83 9.19 -2.44
C GLY A 91 -0.71 10.48 -3.24
N HIS A 92 -0.96 11.62 -2.59
CA HIS A 92 -0.90 12.96 -3.21
C HIS A 92 0.51 13.54 -3.11
N VAL A 93 0.93 14.28 -4.15
CA VAL A 93 2.27 14.89 -4.22
C VAL A 93 2.52 15.96 -3.15
N ASP A 94 1.47 16.63 -2.72
CA ASP A 94 1.54 17.66 -1.67
C ASP A 94 1.96 17.10 -0.30
N PHE A 95 1.86 15.78 -0.10
CA PHE A 95 2.24 15.10 1.15
C PHE A 95 3.52 14.29 1.01
N THR A 96 4.41 14.70 0.10
CA THR A 96 5.71 14.05 -0.16
C THR A 96 6.59 13.91 1.08
N ILE A 97 6.52 14.82 2.06
CA ILE A 97 7.28 14.74 3.32
C ILE A 97 6.85 13.53 4.16
N GLU A 98 5.55 13.25 4.24
CA GLU A 98 5.02 12.09 4.98
C GLU A 98 5.40 10.77 4.29
N VAL A 99 5.35 10.74 2.95
CA VAL A 99 5.86 9.59 2.18
C VAL A 99 7.35 9.38 2.44
N GLU A 100 8.15 10.45 2.43
CA GLU A 100 9.60 10.35 2.65
C GLU A 100 9.95 9.87 4.06
N ARG A 101 9.21 10.35 5.08
CA ARG A 101 9.37 9.89 6.47
C ARG A 101 9.00 8.41 6.61
N SER A 102 7.90 8.00 5.99
CA SER A 102 7.45 6.60 6.02
C SER A 102 8.47 5.67 5.35
N MET A 103 8.99 6.03 4.17
CA MET A 103 9.97 5.20 3.45
C MET A 103 11.29 4.98 4.21
N ARG A 104 11.63 5.81 5.21
CA ARG A 104 12.84 5.62 6.04
C ARG A 104 12.70 4.56 7.11
N VAL A 105 11.48 4.26 7.55
CA VAL A 105 11.22 3.35 8.69
C VAL A 105 10.71 1.98 8.25
N LEU A 106 10.41 1.82 6.97
CA LEU A 106 9.83 0.61 6.40
C LEU A 106 10.91 -0.39 6.00
N ASP A 107 10.67 -1.66 6.29
CA ASP A 107 11.51 -2.77 5.82
C ASP A 107 11.17 -3.17 4.39
N GLY A 108 9.95 -2.82 3.92
CA GLY A 108 9.51 -3.02 2.56
C GLY A 108 8.26 -2.20 2.22
N ALA A 109 7.91 -2.14 0.94
CA ALA A 109 6.71 -1.44 0.49
C ALA A 109 5.95 -2.21 -0.59
N VAL A 110 4.62 -2.04 -0.59
CA VAL A 110 3.72 -2.46 -1.66
C VAL A 110 3.35 -1.23 -2.47
N MET A 111 3.83 -1.18 -3.70
CA MET A 111 3.55 -0.11 -4.66
C MET A 111 2.32 -0.49 -5.46
N VAL A 112 1.20 0.20 -5.23
CA VAL A 112 -0.08 -0.07 -5.86
C VAL A 112 -0.23 0.76 -7.15
N TYR A 113 -0.64 0.11 -8.23
CA TYR A 113 -0.85 0.71 -9.54
C TYR A 113 -2.26 0.42 -10.04
N ASP A 114 -2.94 1.40 -10.64
CA ASP A 114 -4.22 1.19 -11.31
C ASP A 114 -4.01 0.46 -12.65
N ALA A 115 -4.78 -0.59 -12.94
CA ALA A 115 -4.66 -1.39 -14.17
C ALA A 115 -4.97 -0.60 -15.47
N VAL A 116 -5.74 0.48 -15.37
CA VAL A 116 -6.14 1.36 -16.49
C VAL A 116 -5.21 2.57 -16.57
N GLY A 117 -4.81 3.16 -15.45
CA GLY A 117 -3.90 4.32 -15.40
C GLY A 117 -2.43 3.96 -15.57
N GLY A 118 -2.03 2.77 -15.12
CA GLY A 118 -0.65 2.31 -15.10
C GLY A 118 0.27 3.20 -14.26
N VAL A 119 1.49 3.44 -14.77
CA VAL A 119 2.47 4.31 -14.10
C VAL A 119 2.15 5.78 -14.40
N GLN A 120 1.72 6.52 -13.38
CA GLN A 120 1.47 7.96 -13.45
C GLN A 120 2.67 8.79 -12.97
N PRO A 121 2.76 10.10 -13.30
CA PRO A 121 3.85 10.97 -12.86
C PRO A 121 4.10 10.95 -11.34
N GLN A 122 3.03 10.84 -10.55
CA GLN A 122 3.11 10.74 -9.09
C GLN A 122 3.75 9.41 -8.65
N SER A 123 3.48 8.33 -9.37
CA SER A 123 4.10 7.02 -9.11
C SER A 123 5.62 7.06 -9.30
N GLU A 124 6.11 7.84 -10.26
CA GLU A 124 7.55 8.03 -10.50
C GLU A 124 8.23 8.77 -9.35
N THR A 125 7.55 9.73 -8.73
CA THR A 125 8.05 10.47 -7.57
C THR A 125 8.20 9.56 -6.36
N VAL A 126 7.16 8.79 -6.03
CA VAL A 126 7.20 7.82 -4.92
C VAL A 126 8.25 6.73 -5.21
N TRP A 127 8.37 6.28 -6.46
CA TRP A 127 9.38 5.32 -6.87
C TRP A 127 10.81 5.83 -6.65
N ARG A 128 11.08 7.10 -6.99
CA ARG A 128 12.38 7.76 -6.73
C ARG A 128 12.66 7.87 -5.23
N GLN A 129 11.67 8.19 -4.41
CA GLN A 129 11.82 8.24 -2.96
C GLN A 129 12.18 6.85 -2.39
N ALA A 130 11.47 5.81 -2.81
CA ALA A 130 11.78 4.45 -2.37
C ALA A 130 13.14 3.95 -2.88
N ASN A 131 13.60 4.38 -4.06
CA ASN A 131 14.96 4.13 -4.55
C ASN A 131 16.02 4.80 -3.67
N LYS A 132 15.80 6.07 -3.26
CA LYS A 132 16.72 6.83 -2.40
C LYS A 132 17.00 6.11 -1.08
N TYR A 133 15.98 5.49 -0.48
CA TYR A 133 16.11 4.73 0.76
C TYR A 133 16.34 3.22 0.57
N LYS A 134 16.51 2.76 -0.68
CA LYS A 134 16.75 1.36 -1.03
C LYS A 134 15.69 0.40 -0.45
N VAL A 135 14.43 0.85 -0.38
CA VAL A 135 13.33 0.04 0.17
C VAL A 135 13.01 -1.10 -0.80
N PRO A 136 13.03 -2.37 -0.38
CA PRO A 136 12.54 -3.49 -1.16
C PRO A 136 11.05 -3.35 -1.45
N ARG A 137 10.61 -3.68 -2.67
CA ARG A 137 9.24 -3.40 -3.11
C ARG A 137 8.59 -4.55 -3.85
N LEU A 138 7.30 -4.70 -3.63
CA LEU A 138 6.38 -5.46 -4.47
C LEU A 138 5.49 -4.49 -5.24
N ALA A 139 5.14 -4.84 -6.48
CA ALA A 139 4.15 -4.10 -7.26
C ALA A 139 2.82 -4.85 -7.23
N PHE A 140 1.74 -4.14 -6.94
CA PHE A 140 0.38 -4.66 -6.94
C PHE A 140 -0.45 -3.89 -7.97
N VAL A 141 -0.82 -4.55 -9.06
CA VAL A 141 -1.69 -3.99 -10.09
C VAL A 141 -3.14 -4.21 -9.65
N ASN A 142 -3.76 -3.14 -9.18
CA ASN A 142 -5.11 -3.10 -8.63
C ASN A 142 -6.14 -2.71 -9.71
N LYS A 143 -7.44 -2.81 -9.38
CA LYS A 143 -8.56 -2.41 -10.26
C LYS A 143 -8.61 -3.17 -11.59
N MET A 144 -8.22 -4.45 -11.56
CA MET A 144 -8.25 -5.35 -12.72
C MET A 144 -9.66 -5.67 -13.22
N ASP A 145 -10.68 -5.35 -12.42
CA ASP A 145 -12.11 -5.45 -12.75
C ASP A 145 -12.60 -4.31 -13.67
N ARG A 146 -11.84 -3.22 -13.81
CA ARG A 146 -12.26 -2.07 -14.61
C ARG A 146 -12.14 -2.33 -16.10
N THR A 147 -13.06 -1.77 -16.88
CA THR A 147 -12.95 -1.76 -18.35
C THR A 147 -11.66 -1.06 -18.78
N GLY A 148 -10.87 -1.72 -19.63
CA GLY A 148 -9.57 -1.22 -20.06
C GLY A 148 -8.40 -1.61 -19.13
N ALA A 149 -8.63 -2.47 -18.13
CA ALA A 149 -7.57 -3.04 -17.32
C ALA A 149 -6.61 -3.86 -18.19
N ASP A 150 -5.31 -3.53 -18.12
CA ASP A 150 -4.27 -4.21 -18.88
C ASP A 150 -3.00 -4.37 -18.04
N PHE A 151 -2.86 -5.55 -17.43
CA PHE A 151 -1.72 -5.91 -16.59
C PHE A 151 -0.39 -5.82 -17.34
N LEU A 152 -0.33 -6.31 -18.58
CA LEU A 152 0.91 -6.37 -19.36
C LEU A 152 1.36 -4.97 -19.76
N ARG A 153 0.43 -4.07 -20.05
CA ARG A 153 0.74 -2.66 -20.29
C ARG A 153 1.28 -1.97 -19.04
N VAL A 154 0.70 -2.21 -17.85
CA VAL A 154 1.25 -1.65 -16.60
C VAL A 154 2.67 -2.14 -16.36
N ARG A 155 2.92 -3.43 -16.54
CA ARG A 155 4.26 -4.03 -16.47
C ARG A 155 5.24 -3.36 -17.44
N GLN A 156 4.84 -3.17 -18.69
CA GLN A 156 5.66 -2.50 -19.69
C GLN A 156 5.96 -1.04 -19.30
N MET A 157 4.97 -0.31 -18.80
CA MET A 157 5.17 1.05 -18.29
C MET A 157 6.13 1.11 -17.10
N MET A 158 6.16 0.11 -16.22
CA MET A 158 7.14 0.04 -15.13
C MET A 158 8.57 -0.10 -15.67
N ILE A 159 8.78 -0.87 -16.73
CA ILE A 159 10.09 -0.98 -17.39
C ILE A 159 10.45 0.37 -18.04
N ASP A 160 9.53 0.94 -18.82
CA ASP A 160 9.84 2.11 -19.64
C ASP A 160 10.00 3.40 -18.83
N ARG A 161 9.13 3.62 -17.83
CA ARG A 161 9.09 4.86 -17.04
C ARG A 161 9.88 4.77 -15.74
N LEU A 162 9.76 3.65 -15.01
CA LEU A 162 10.42 3.49 -13.71
C LEU A 162 11.82 2.86 -13.81
N LYS A 163 12.19 2.35 -14.98
CA LYS A 163 13.41 1.55 -15.20
C LYS A 163 13.50 0.38 -14.21
N ALA A 164 12.34 -0.19 -13.86
CA ALA A 164 12.22 -1.31 -12.95
C ALA A 164 12.49 -2.64 -13.68
N ASN A 165 12.79 -3.70 -12.91
CA ASN A 165 12.90 -5.07 -13.41
C ASN A 165 11.78 -5.94 -12.82
N PRO A 166 10.54 -5.90 -13.36
CA PRO A 166 9.45 -6.76 -12.91
C PRO A 166 9.75 -8.23 -13.23
N VAL A 167 9.54 -9.13 -12.26
CA VAL A 167 9.92 -10.56 -12.33
C VAL A 167 8.78 -11.50 -12.75
N ALA A 168 7.57 -11.00 -12.92
CA ALA A 168 6.40 -11.73 -13.40
C ALA A 168 6.16 -11.50 -14.89
#